data_AF-A0A7K6R852-F1
#
_entry.id   AF-A0A7K6R852-F1
#
_cell.length_a   1.000
_cell.length_b   1.000
_cell.length_c   1.000
_cell.angle_alpha   90.00
_cell.angle_beta   90.00
_cell.angle_gamma   90.00
#
_symmetry.space_group_name_H-M   'P 1'
#
loop_
_entity.id
_entity.type
_entity.pdbx_description
1 polymer ?
#
loop_
_entity_poly.entity_id
_entity_poly.type
_entity_poly.pdbx_seq_one_letter_code
_entity_poly.pdbx_strand_id
1 'polypeptide(L)'
;LQAPWASLWGRLLCHLLLSPGLAGPLRWLQNCLQRVAGDREEDGVSHPVPLVPLTEENEDAMEDRRFRTLLRQLGLRPPASEQESFWRIPAALTPQQLRRSAASIAHHGPDPSGSPQDLLEPPRCPQDL
;
A
#
# COMPACT_ATOMS: atom_id res chain seq x y z
N LEU A 1 -12.82 13.23 -18.86
CA LEU A 1 -11.46 13.02 -19.42
C LEU A 1 -10.62 12.27 -18.40
N GLN A 2 -10.47 10.96 -18.57
CA GLN A 2 -9.64 10.14 -17.68
C GLN A 2 -8.18 10.38 -18.06
N ALA A 3 -7.42 11.03 -17.18
CA ALA A 3 -6.07 11.46 -17.52
C ALA A 3 -5.15 10.23 -17.69
N PRO A 4 -4.28 10.20 -18.72
CA PRO A 4 -3.49 9.03 -19.09
C PRO A 4 -2.55 8.51 -17.99
N TRP A 5 -2.23 9.36 -17.00
CA TRP A 5 -1.45 8.97 -15.82
C TRP A 5 -2.22 8.07 -14.85
N ALA A 6 -3.56 8.16 -14.79
CA ALA A 6 -4.38 7.31 -13.91
C ALA A 6 -4.31 5.83 -14.33
N SER A 7 -4.20 5.56 -15.64
CA SER A 7 -4.05 4.20 -16.17
C SER A 7 -2.66 3.61 -15.91
N LEU A 8 -1.61 4.45 -15.87
CA LEU A 8 -0.25 4.00 -15.53
C LEU A 8 -0.11 3.70 -14.04
N TRP A 9 -0.76 4.50 -13.19
CA TRP A 9 -0.86 4.24 -11.76
C TRP A 9 -1.57 2.91 -11.47
N GLY A 10 -2.75 2.71 -12.07
CA GLY A 10 -3.51 1.46 -11.91
C GLY A 10 -2.72 0.24 -12.39
N ARG A 11 -2.03 0.33 -13.53
CA ARG A 11 -1.20 -0.77 -14.05
C ARG A 11 0.00 -1.09 -13.16
N LEU A 12 0.73 -0.09 -12.67
CA LEU A 12 1.86 -0.32 -11.77
C LEU A 12 1.39 -0.96 -10.47
N LEU A 13 0.31 -0.45 -9.90
CA LEU A 13 -0.25 -0.95 -8.66
C LEU A 13 -0.77 -2.39 -8.82
N CYS A 14 -1.51 -2.69 -9.89
CA CYS A 14 -1.89 -4.05 -10.25
C CYS A 14 -0.68 -4.98 -10.38
N HIS A 15 0.38 -4.54 -11.06
CA HIS A 15 1.59 -5.34 -11.24
C HIS A 15 2.34 -5.60 -9.92
N LEU A 16 2.33 -4.63 -9.00
CA LEU A 16 2.91 -4.79 -7.67
C LEU A 16 2.12 -5.78 -6.83
N LEU A 17 0.79 -5.73 -6.91
CA LEU A 17 -0.10 -6.57 -6.09
C LEU A 17 -0.21 -8.00 -6.60
N LEU A 18 0.02 -8.21 -7.89
CA LEU A 18 0.17 -9.55 -8.47
C LEU A 18 1.57 -10.15 -8.23
N SER A 19 2.53 -9.35 -7.77
CA SER A 19 3.89 -9.84 -7.52
C SER A 19 3.92 -10.58 -6.19
N PRO A 20 4.37 -11.86 -6.16
CA PRO A 20 4.59 -12.55 -4.89
C PRO A 20 5.62 -11.79 -4.05
N GLY A 21 5.42 -11.75 -2.73
CA GLY A 21 6.33 -11.12 -1.77
C GLY A 21 6.16 -9.62 -1.53
N LEU A 22 5.22 -8.93 -2.20
CA LEU A 22 4.99 -7.48 -1.98
C LEU A 22 3.73 -7.17 -1.19
N ALA A 23 2.90 -8.15 -0.87
CA ALA A 23 1.66 -7.95 -0.10
C ALA A 23 1.94 -7.41 1.31
N GLY A 24 2.93 -7.96 2.02
CA GLY A 24 3.36 -7.47 3.33
C GLY A 24 3.88 -6.03 3.27
N PRO A 25 4.86 -5.73 2.39
CA PRO A 25 5.41 -4.39 2.22
C PRO A 25 4.39 -3.32 1.80
N LEU A 26 3.42 -3.68 0.95
CA LEU A 26 2.37 -2.75 0.56
C LEU A 26 1.42 -2.44 1.74
N ARG A 27 1.09 -3.44 2.55
CA ARG A 27 0.33 -3.24 3.80
C ARG A 27 1.12 -2.42 4.83
N TRP A 28 2.42 -2.67 4.96
CA TRP A 28 3.30 -1.89 5.81
C TRP A 28 3.31 -0.42 5.39
N LEU A 29 3.53 -0.14 4.11
CA LEU A 29 3.52 1.22 3.57
C LEU A 29 2.17 1.91 3.79
N GLN A 30 1.06 1.20 3.55
CA GLN A 30 -0.29 1.71 3.84
C GLN A 30 -0.41 2.17 5.31
N ASN A 31 0.01 1.31 6.26
CA ASN A 31 -0.07 1.62 7.69
C ASN A 31 0.83 2.80 8.06
N CYS A 32 2.03 2.91 7.50
CA CYS A 32 2.91 4.05 7.70
C CYS A 32 2.24 5.37 7.28
N LEU A 33 1.62 5.40 6.10
CA LEU A 33 0.92 6.59 5.60
C LEU A 33 -0.28 6.97 6.48
N GLN A 34 -1.04 5.97 6.96
CA GLN A 34 -2.18 6.20 7.85
C GLN A 34 -1.76 6.75 9.22
N ARG A 35 -0.70 6.20 9.81
CA ARG A 35 -0.17 6.67 11.11
C ARG A 35 0.31 8.11 11.01
N VAL A 36 1.17 8.41 10.03
CA VAL A 36 1.68 9.78 9.84
C VAL A 36 0.57 10.78 9.55
N ALA A 37 -0.52 10.36 8.89
CA ALA A 37 -1.70 11.22 8.71
C ALA A 37 -2.38 11.54 10.05
N GLY A 38 -2.57 10.52 10.90
CA GLY A 38 -3.14 10.68 12.24
C GLY A 38 -2.26 11.56 13.14
N ASP A 39 -0.97 11.28 13.20
CA ASP A 39 0.00 12.05 14.02
C ASP A 39 -0.04 13.54 13.63
N ARG A 40 -0.10 13.87 12.34
CA ARG A 40 -0.17 15.25 11.85
C ARG A 40 -1.50 15.96 12.16
N GLU A 41 -2.59 15.21 12.21
CA GLU A 41 -3.91 15.75 12.60
C GLU A 41 -3.98 16.03 14.11
N GLU A 42 -3.30 15.20 14.92
CA GLU A 42 -3.23 15.35 16.38
C GLU A 42 -2.26 16.47 16.81
N ASP A 43 -1.04 16.46 16.27
CA ASP A 43 0.02 17.39 16.69
C ASP A 43 -0.12 18.78 16.08
N GLY A 44 -0.83 18.90 14.95
CA GLY A 44 -0.93 20.14 14.17
C GLY A 44 0.37 20.61 13.52
N VAL A 45 1.46 19.84 13.63
CA VAL A 45 2.77 20.12 13.06
C VAL A 45 3.19 18.99 12.12
N SER A 46 3.80 19.34 10.98
CA SER A 46 4.25 18.38 9.98
C SER A 46 5.77 18.39 9.82
N HIS A 47 6.41 17.30 10.24
CA HIS A 47 7.84 17.05 10.04
C HIS A 47 8.06 15.94 8.98
N PRO A 48 9.22 15.90 8.30
CA PRO A 48 9.58 14.76 7.45
C PRO A 48 9.81 13.50 8.27
N VAL A 49 9.11 12.41 7.94
CA VAL A 49 9.16 11.14 8.70
C VAL A 49 9.95 10.09 7.90
N PRO A 50 10.95 9.40 8.49
CA PRO A 50 11.67 8.32 7.81
C PRO A 50 10.80 7.06 7.70
N LEU A 51 10.86 6.39 6.55
CA LEU A 51 10.38 5.02 6.38
C LEU A 51 11.50 4.06 6.75
N VAL A 52 11.37 3.46 7.93
CA VAL A 52 12.33 2.49 8.45
C VAL A 52 11.75 1.09 8.26
N PRO A 53 12.27 0.27 7.32
CA PRO A 53 11.90 -1.13 7.23
C PRO A 53 12.51 -1.87 8.42
N LEU A 54 11.69 -2.60 9.18
CA LEU A 54 12.11 -3.31 10.40
C LEU A 54 11.99 -4.84 10.25
N THR A 55 11.71 -5.31 9.05
CA THR A 55 11.59 -6.73 8.72
C THR A 55 12.30 -6.96 7.40
N GLU A 56 12.87 -8.15 7.23
CA GLU A 56 13.57 -8.58 6.02
C GLU A 56 12.70 -8.37 4.77
N GLU A 57 11.43 -8.80 4.81
CA GLU A 57 10.47 -8.60 3.70
C GLU A 57 10.32 -7.12 3.30
N ASN A 58 10.35 -6.19 4.25
CA ASN A 58 10.26 -4.76 3.97
C ASN A 58 11.59 -4.20 3.47
N GLU A 59 12.73 -4.71 3.95
CA GLU A 59 14.06 -4.34 3.46
C GLU A 59 14.24 -4.77 2.00
N ASP A 60 13.89 -6.02 1.67
CA ASP A 60 13.90 -6.55 0.30
C ASP A 60 13.02 -5.71 -0.64
N ALA A 61 11.83 -5.31 -0.17
CA ALA A 61 10.96 -4.44 -0.95
C ALA A 61 11.58 -3.05 -1.21
N MET A 62 12.42 -2.54 -0.31
CA MET A 62 13.11 -1.26 -0.52
C MET A 62 14.22 -1.37 -1.58
N GLU A 63 14.69 -2.56 -1.91
CA GLU A 63 15.58 -2.83 -3.05
C GLU A 63 14.83 -3.02 -4.37
N ASP A 64 13.57 -3.46 -4.33
CA ASP A 64 12.74 -3.66 -5.52
C ASP A 64 12.51 -2.33 -6.28
N ARG A 65 12.80 -2.34 -7.60
CA ARG A 65 12.68 -1.14 -8.44
C ARG A 65 11.23 -0.66 -8.61
N ARG A 66 10.27 -1.58 -8.64
CA ARG A 66 8.84 -1.29 -8.80
C ARG A 66 8.30 -0.66 -7.52
N PHE A 67 8.67 -1.21 -6.36
CA PHE A 67 8.29 -0.65 -5.06
C PHE A 67 8.87 0.77 -4.88
N ARG A 68 10.16 0.98 -5.17
CA ARG A 68 10.75 2.34 -5.18
C ARG A 68 10.10 3.28 -6.19
N THR A 69 9.64 2.77 -7.33
CA THR A 69 8.89 3.57 -8.31
C THR A 69 7.55 4.01 -7.73
N LEU A 70 6.84 3.12 -7.03
CA LEU A 70 5.62 3.44 -6.29
C LEU A 70 5.89 4.51 -5.21
N LEU A 71 6.96 4.39 -4.43
CA LEU A 71 7.30 5.39 -3.40
C LEU A 71 7.44 6.80 -3.99
N ARG A 72 8.18 6.95 -5.11
CA ARG A 72 8.31 8.25 -5.80
C ARG A 72 6.97 8.77 -6.30
N GLN A 73 6.17 7.87 -6.84
CA GLN A 73 4.84 8.16 -7.35
C GLN A 73 3.89 8.65 -6.24
N LEU A 74 4.00 8.10 -5.04
CA LEU A 74 3.28 8.55 -3.85
C LEU A 74 3.81 9.86 -3.26
N GLY A 75 4.87 10.43 -3.84
CA GLY A 75 5.51 11.67 -3.39
C GLY A 75 6.54 11.48 -2.27
N LEU A 76 6.97 10.25 -2.00
CA LEU A 76 8.04 10.00 -1.03
C LEU A 76 9.40 10.31 -1.64
N ARG A 77 10.32 10.77 -0.79
CA ARG A 77 11.67 11.14 -1.21
C ARG A 77 12.64 9.99 -0.98
N PRO A 78 13.51 9.65 -1.94
CA PRO A 78 14.65 8.80 -1.66
C PRO A 78 15.62 9.46 -0.67
N PRO A 79 16.53 8.69 -0.06
CA PRO A 79 17.65 9.25 0.68
C PRO A 79 18.46 10.19 -0.22
N ALA A 80 18.84 11.37 0.28
CA ALA A 80 19.46 12.41 -0.54
C ALA A 80 20.94 12.16 -0.89
N SER A 81 21.63 11.36 -0.09
CA SER A 81 23.05 11.05 -0.25
C SER A 81 23.38 9.80 0.58
N GLU A 82 24.64 9.34 0.52
CA GLU A 82 25.14 8.25 1.36
C GLU A 82 25.03 8.51 2.87
N GLN A 83 24.80 9.76 3.29
CA GLN A 83 24.57 10.11 4.70
C GLN A 83 23.14 9.81 5.16
N GLU A 84 22.18 9.66 4.25
CA GLU A 84 20.82 9.26 4.58
C GLU A 84 20.58 7.81 4.16
N SER A 85 20.00 7.02 5.06
CA SER A 85 19.71 5.60 4.79
C SER A 85 18.25 5.34 4.40
N PHE A 86 17.33 6.21 4.81
CA PHE A 86 15.89 5.95 4.72
C PHE A 86 15.18 6.88 3.75
N TRP A 87 14.19 6.32 3.05
CA TRP A 87 13.19 7.12 2.35
C TRP A 87 12.41 7.97 3.35
N ARG A 88 11.84 9.09 2.90
CA ARG A 88 11.06 9.98 3.77
C ARG A 88 9.69 10.28 3.20
N ILE A 89 8.70 10.33 4.09
CA ILE A 89 7.42 11.00 3.88
C ILE A 89 7.64 12.50 4.10
N PRO A 90 7.57 13.35 3.06
CA PRO A 90 7.82 14.78 3.21
C PRO A 90 6.79 15.45 4.14
N ALA A 91 7.20 16.53 4.79
CA ALA A 91 6.31 17.40 5.57
C ALA A 91 5.19 18.02 4.73
N ALA A 92 5.45 18.27 3.44
CA ALA A 92 4.51 18.89 2.51
C ALA A 92 3.30 17.99 2.15
N LEU A 93 3.38 16.67 2.41
CA LEU A 93 2.23 15.78 2.17
C LEU A 93 1.19 15.97 3.28
N THR A 94 0.01 16.46 2.92
CA THR A 94 -1.06 16.70 3.88
C THR A 94 -1.68 15.39 4.38
N PRO A 95 -2.32 15.36 5.55
CA PRO A 95 -3.03 14.18 6.04
C PRO A 95 -4.03 13.61 5.01
N GLN A 96 -4.77 14.48 4.32
CA GLN A 96 -5.70 14.06 3.26
C GLN A 96 -4.99 13.43 2.05
N GLN A 97 -3.81 13.91 1.65
CA GLN A 97 -3.01 13.28 0.60
C GLN A 97 -2.50 11.90 1.04
N LEU A 98 -1.99 11.78 2.27
CA LEU A 98 -1.52 10.51 2.83
C LEU A 98 -2.64 9.47 2.91
N ARG A 99 -3.83 9.85 3.38
CA ARG A 99 -5.00 8.97 3.45
C ARG A 99 -5.45 8.49 2.06
N ARG A 100 -5.48 9.38 1.06
CA ARG A 100 -5.81 9.01 -0.34
C ARG A 100 -4.77 8.05 -0.93
N SER A 101 -3.50 8.31 -0.67
CA SER A 101 -2.39 7.43 -1.06
C SER A 101 -2.53 6.02 -0.44
N ALA A 102 -2.78 5.94 0.87
CA ALA A 102 -3.00 4.67 1.57
C ALA A 102 -4.23 3.91 1.04
N ALA A 103 -5.35 4.60 0.79
CA ALA A 103 -6.57 4.00 0.26
C ALA A 103 -6.38 3.44 -1.16
N SER A 104 -5.53 4.10 -1.96
CA SER A 104 -5.21 3.65 -3.31
C SER A 104 -4.45 2.32 -3.28
N ILE A 105 -3.54 2.12 -2.32
CA ILE A 105 -2.82 0.85 -2.13
C ILE A 105 -3.79 -0.28 -1.72
N ALA A 106 -4.73 0.02 -0.82
CA ALA A 106 -5.69 -0.95 -0.30
C ALA A 106 -6.68 -1.47 -1.35
N HIS A 107 -7.15 -0.62 -2.26
CA HIS A 107 -8.18 -0.96 -3.26
C HIS A 107 -7.77 -2.00 -4.31
N HIS A 108 -6.49 -2.36 -4.38
CA HIS A 108 -5.99 -3.32 -5.37
C HIS A 108 -5.38 -4.59 -4.74
N GLY A 109 -5.41 -4.74 -3.41
CA GLY A 109 -5.04 -5.99 -2.77
C GLY A 109 -6.00 -7.11 -3.14
N PRO A 110 -5.55 -8.38 -3.25
CA PRO A 110 -6.49 -9.49 -3.24
C PRO A 110 -7.31 -9.35 -1.97
N ASP A 111 -8.62 -9.24 -2.15
CA ASP A 111 -9.58 -9.22 -1.06
C ASP A 111 -9.28 -10.44 -0.16
N PRO A 112 -9.02 -10.27 1.16
CA PRO A 112 -8.88 -11.42 2.04
C PRO A 112 -10.21 -12.20 2.19
N SER A 113 -11.31 -11.76 1.57
CA SER A 113 -12.54 -12.51 1.43
C SER A 113 -12.55 -13.34 0.15
N GLY A 114 -11.67 -14.34 0.11
CA GLY A 114 -12.10 -15.63 -0.42
C GLY A 114 -13.18 -16.17 0.51
N SER A 115 -14.41 -15.69 0.39
CA SER A 115 -15.56 -16.36 0.98
C SER A 115 -15.76 -17.67 0.22
N PRO A 116 -15.62 -18.86 0.83
CA PRO A 116 -16.15 -20.07 0.24
C PRO A 116 -17.66 -20.04 0.49
N GLN A 117 -18.39 -19.30 -0.34
CA GLN A 117 -19.84 -19.49 -0.47
C GLN A 117 -20.14 -20.20 -1.79
N ASP A 118 -19.54 -21.38 -1.93
CA ASP A 118 -20.05 -22.45 -2.77
C ASP A 118 -19.90 -23.76 -1.98
N LEU A 119 -20.77 -23.94 -0.99
CA LEU A 119 -21.23 -25.26 -0.54
C LEU A 119 -22.43 -25.13 0.42
N LEU A 120 -23.52 -24.53 -0.07
CA LEU A 120 -24.84 -24.87 0.48
C LEU A 120 -25.46 -25.87 -0.49
N GLU A 121 -25.03 -27.14 -0.42
CA GLU A 121 -25.81 -28.22 -1.01
C GLU A 121 -27.21 -28.18 -0.37
N PRO A 122 -28.30 -28.06 -1.14
CA PRO A 122 -29.63 -28.26 -0.57
C PRO A 122 -29.71 -29.69 -0.02
N PRO A 123 -30.37 -29.92 1.12
CA PRO A 123 -30.51 -31.26 1.66
C PRO A 123 -31.19 -32.14 0.61
N ARG A 124 -30.53 -33.24 0.23
CA ARG A 124 -31.16 -34.32 -0.56
C ARG A 124 -32.39 -34.78 0.22
N CYS A 125 -33.58 -34.53 -0.30
CA CYS A 125 -34.79 -35.18 0.18
C CYS A 125 -34.60 -36.71 0.03
N PRO A 126 -34.81 -37.51 1.08
CA PRO A 126 -34.87 -38.95 0.91
C PRO A 126 -36.21 -39.35 0.25
N GLN A 127 -36.08 -39.83 -0.98
CA GLN A 127 -36.64 -41.05 -1.58
C GLN A 127 -38.16 -41.31 -1.60
N ASP A 128 -38.64 -41.63 -2.80
CA ASP A 128 -39.88 -42.34 -3.14
C ASP A 128 -40.35 -43.38 -2.11
N LEU A 129 -41.64 -43.29 -1.77
CA LEU A 129 -42.57 -44.40 -1.62
C LEU A 129 -44.02 -43.92 -1.76
#